data_AF-R5EEB8-F1
#
_entry.id   AF-R5EEB8-F1
#
_cell.length_a   1.000
_cell.length_b   1.000
_cell.length_c   1.000
_cell.angle_alpha   90.00
_cell.angle_beta   90.00
_cell.angle_gamma   90.00
#
_symmetry.space_group_name_H-M   'P 1'
#
loop_
_entity.id
_entity.type
_entity.pdbx_description
1 polymer ?
#
loop_
_entity_poly.entity_id
_entity_poly.type
_entity_poly.pdbx_seq_one_letter_code
_entity_poly.pdbx_strand_id
1 'polypeptide(L)' 'MVKVNGKEKDIAGLNLLEYLEETGYRPDRIVVERNLEILAREDLGNITIQDEDTIEVLEFMGGG' A
#
# COMPACT_ATOMS: atom_id res chain seq x y z
N MET A 1 -15.22 -1.09 2.25
CA MET A 1 -14.40 -0.35 1.24
C MET A 1 -12.99 -0.15 1.80
N VAL A 2 -11.95 -0.14 0.95
CA VAL A 2 -10.56 0.14 1.35
C VAL A 2 -10.24 1.61 1.11
N LYS A 3 -9.50 2.25 2.00
CA LYS A 3 -9.03 3.63 1.84
C LYS A 3 -7.54 3.64 1.51
N VAL A 4 -7.16 4.16 0.35
CA VAL A 4 -5.75 4.31 -0.06
C VAL A 4 -5.42 5.78 -0.26
N ASN A 5 -4.47 6.33 0.50
CA ASN A 5 -4.07 7.75 0.44
C ASN A 5 -5.28 8.69 0.46
N GLY A 6 -6.20 8.48 1.40
CA GLY A 6 -7.43 9.26 1.49
C GLY A 6 -8.57 8.88 0.53
N LYS A 7 -8.35 8.03 -0.48
CA LYS A 7 -9.36 7.70 -1.51
C LYS A 7 -9.96 6.31 -1.31
N GLU A 8 -11.28 6.21 -1.38
CA GLU A 8 -11.99 4.93 -1.31
C GLU A 8 -11.83 4.11 -2.59
N LYS A 9 -11.59 2.81 -2.44
CA LYS A 9 -11.36 1.83 -3.50
C LYS A 9 -11.98 0.48 -3.15
N ASP A 10 -12.50 -0.20 -4.16
CA ASP A 10 -13.01 -1.57 -4.07
C ASP A 10 -11.92 -2.55 -4.53
N ILE A 11 -10.97 -2.80 -3.64
CA ILE A 11 -9.74 -3.59 -3.90
C ILE A 11 -9.47 -4.64 -2.80
N ALA A 12 -10.45 -4.89 -1.93
CA ALA A 12 -10.35 -5.95 -0.95
C ALA A 12 -10.19 -7.31 -1.65
N GLY A 13 -9.37 -8.19 -1.10
CA GLY A 13 -9.04 -9.49 -1.67
C GLY A 13 -7.85 -9.49 -2.64
N LEU A 14 -7.36 -8.32 -3.07
CA LEU A 14 -6.13 -8.25 -3.87
C LEU A 14 -4.88 -8.43 -3.01
N ASN A 15 -3.80 -8.90 -3.63
CA ASN A 15 -2.48 -8.87 -3.00
C ASN A 15 -1.95 -7.42 -2.95
N LEU A 16 -1.37 -7.02 -1.82
CA LEU A 16 -0.90 -5.66 -1.63
C LEU A 16 0.26 -5.30 -2.55
N LEU A 17 1.24 -6.20 -2.71
CA LEU A 17 2.39 -5.95 -3.59
C LEU A 17 1.95 -5.82 -5.06
N GLU A 18 1.14 -6.76 -5.53
CA GLU A 18 0.63 -6.75 -6.91
C GLU A 18 -0.16 -5.46 -7.18
N TYR A 19 -1.06 -5.07 -6.27
CA TYR A 19 -1.81 -3.81 -6.40
C TYR A 19 -0.90 -2.58 -6.49
N LEU A 20 0.15 -2.51 -5.66
CA LEU A 20 1.10 -1.39 -5.68
C LEU A 20 1.84 -1.32 -7.03
N GLU A 21 2.32 -2.46 -7.52
CA GLU A 21 3.04 -2.55 -8.80
C GLU A 21 2.14 -2.21 -9.99
N GLU A 22 0.92 -2.74 -10.03
CA GLU A 22 -0.07 -2.48 -11.09
C GLU A 22 -0.49 -1.01 -11.15
N THR A 23 -0.49 -0.33 -10.01
CA THR A 23 -0.81 1.10 -9.91
C THR A 23 0.40 2.01 -10.17
N GLY A 24 1.55 1.43 -10.51
CA GLY A 24 2.76 2.14 -10.90
C GLY A 24 3.64 2.59 -9.74
N TYR A 25 3.32 2.19 -8.50
CA TYR A 25 4.24 2.39 -7.39
C TYR A 25 5.45 1.48 -7.55
N ARG A 26 6.57 1.96 -6.99
CA ARG A 26 7.80 1.19 -6.89
C ARG A 26 8.03 0.83 -5.42
N PRO A 27 7.77 -0.43 -5.00
CA PRO A 27 7.97 -0.88 -3.62
C PRO A 27 9.37 -0.57 -3.07
N ASP A 28 10.37 -0.45 -3.95
CA ASP A 28 11.74 -0.03 -3.60
C ASP A 28 11.88 1.43 -3.15
N ARG A 29 10.90 2.30 -3.45
CA ARG A 29 10.94 3.76 -3.23
C ARG A 29 9.83 4.31 -2.35
N ILE A 30 8.98 3.43 -1.83
CA ILE A 30 7.85 3.81 -0.99
C ILE A 30 7.95 3.17 0.39
N VAL A 31 7.28 3.81 1.34
CA VAL A 31 6.89 3.22 2.62
C VAL A 31 5.39 3.00 2.59
N VAL A 32 4.95 1.83 3.07
CA VAL A 32 3.53 1.49 3.15
C VAL A 32 3.15 1.39 4.62
N GLU A 33 2.16 2.17 5.02
CA GLU A 33 1.48 2.04 6.30
C GLU A 33 0.11 1.39 6.05
N ARG A 34 -0.27 0.43 6.87
CA ARG A 34 -1.60 -0.17 6.89
C ARG A 34 -2.14 -0.08 8.31
N ASN A 35 -3.28 0.58 8.49
CA ASN A 35 -3.95 0.71 9.78
C ASN A 35 -3.03 1.23 10.90
N LEU A 36 -2.21 2.24 10.62
CA LEU A 36 -1.20 2.82 11.53
C LEU A 36 0.02 1.93 11.80
N GLU A 37 0.18 0.82 11.06
CA GLU A 37 1.33 -0.07 11.13
C GLU A 37 2.19 0.05 9.87
N ILE A 38 3.48 0.34 10.04
CA ILE A 38 4.44 0.36 8.93
C ILE A 38 4.79 -1.07 8.55
N LEU A 39 4.54 -1.43 7.30
CA LEU A 39 4.79 -2.77 6.78
C LEU A 39 6.23 -2.91 6.28
N ALA A 40 6.86 -4.05 6.59
CA ALA A 40 8.14 -4.41 5.99
C ALA A 40 7.94 -4.74 4.51
N ARG A 41 8.92 -4.36 3.67
CA ARG A 41 8.83 -4.56 2.22
C ARG A 41 8.66 -6.03 1.83
N GLU A 42 9.39 -6.91 2.50
CA GLU A 42 9.33 -8.37 2.29
C GLU A 42 7.97 -8.97 2.61
N ASP A 43 7.17 -8.32 3.46
CA ASP A 43 5.85 -8.79 3.84
C ASP A 43 4.74 -8.37 2.87
N LEU A 44 4.96 -7.33 2.05
CA LEU A 44 3.94 -6.80 1.15
C LEU A 44 3.34 -7.88 0.22
N GLY A 45 4.17 -8.81 -0.25
CA GLY A 45 3.74 -9.92 -1.11
C GLY A 45 2.92 -11.00 -0.39
N ASN A 46 2.91 -11.01 0.95
CA ASN A 46 2.16 -11.97 1.76
C ASN A 46 0.85 -11.39 2.31
N ILE A 47 0.54 -10.13 2.00
CA ILE A 47 -0.61 -9.42 2.53
C ILE A 47 -1.73 -9.39 1.50
N THR A 48 -2.87 -9.97 1.87
CA THR A 48 -4.14 -9.74 1.19
C THR A 48 -4.81 -8.51 1.80
N ILE A 49 -5.15 -7.54 0.97
CA ILE A 49 -5.89 -6.34 1.38
C ILE A 49 -7.26 -6.77 1.90
N GLN A 50 -7.60 -6.33 3.10
CA GLN A 50 -8.89 -6.61 3.73
C GLN A 50 -9.83 -5.43 3.56
N ASP A 51 -11.13 -5.70 3.61
CA ASP A 51 -12.10 -4.60 3.67
C ASP A 51 -11.85 -3.74 4.91
N GLU A 52 -12.16 -2.45 4.82
CA GLU A 52 -11.94 -1.43 5.87
C GLU A 52 -10.46 -1.10 6.15
N ASP A 53 -9.51 -1.69 5.43
CA ASP A 53 -8.11 -1.27 5.52
C ASP A 53 -7.94 0.20 5.14
N THR A 54 -7.12 0.90 5.92
CA THR A 54 -6.56 2.21 5.57
C THR A 54 -5.09 2.05 5.24
N ILE A 55 -4.72 2.34 3.99
CA ILE A 55 -3.38 2.18 3.46
C ILE A 55 -2.85 3.55 3.05
N GLU A 56 -1.72 3.95 3.63
CA GLU A 56 -1.00 5.16 3.24
C GLU A 56 0.32 4.77 2.56
N VAL A 57 0.53 5.29 1.36
CA VAL A 57 1.71 5.04 0.52
C VAL A 57 2.49 6.34 0.41
N LEU A 58 3.64 6.37 1.07
CA LEU A 58 4.52 7.53 1.12
C LEU A 58 5.71 7.32 0.18
N GLU A 59 5.87 8.20 -0.81
CA GLU A 59 7.04 8.20 -1.70
C GLU A 59 8.07 9.22 -1.21
N PHE A 60 9.33 8.81 -1.12
CA PHE A 60 10.40 9.75 -0.80
C PHE A 60 10.64 10.66 -2.00
N MET A 61 10.17 11.91 -1.92
CA MET A 61 10.65 12.97 -2.81
C MET A 61 12.08 13.30 -2.37
N GLY A 62 13.08 12.70 -3.03
CA GLY A 62 14.49 12.96 -2.76
C GLY A 62 14.75 14.46 -2.72
N GLY A 63 15.09 14.97 -1.54
CA GLY A 63 15.58 16.33 -1.38
C GLY A 63 16.93 16.46 -2.05
N GLY A 64 17.06 17.44 -2.94
CA GLY A 64 18.36 17.90 -3.45
C GLY A 64 19.20 18.55 -2.36
#